data_AF-A0A434LWM7-F1
#
_entry.id   AF-A0A434LWM7-F1
#
_cell.length_a   1.000
_cell.length_b   1.000
_cell.length_c   1.000
_cell.angle_alpha   90.00
_cell.angle_beta   90.00
_cell.angle_gamma   90.00
#
_symmetry.space_group_name_H-M   'P 1'
#
loop_
_entity.id
_entity.type
_entity.pdbx_description
1 polymer ?
#
loop_
_entity_poly.entity_id
_entity_poly.type
_entity_poly.pdbx_seq_one_letter_code
_entity_poly.pdbx_strand_id
1 'polypeptide(L)'
;MPYDQKKIVEALRAFERGEIVVVMDDDGRENEGDLIIAAVHCTPEKMAFIVRNTSGIVCTPMPREEAKRLNLSPMVADNDSAHTTAFTVSVDFKHGTTTGISADDRTLTVRNLANGNVGASDFVRPGHIFPLIAREGGVLMRSGHTEAAVDLCKLAGLPPVGVISELVNDDGTVMRGPQVQAFAEKNGLKQISVADLIAYRQRKETLVERVACSAIDTPGGKAQVFTYTLPWDSMHHVAIVFGDIRDGEEVPVRLHSEDVVTDVFGTSHRLDGIMKSMGERRRGVIVY
;
A
#
# COMPACT_ATOMS: atom_id res chain seq x y z
N MET A 1 2.03 18.95 2.84
CA MET A 1 1.60 19.87 1.75
C MET A 1 0.12 19.60 1.44
N PRO A 2 -0.66 20.59 0.97
CA PRO A 2 -2.01 20.32 0.49
C PRO A 2 -1.97 19.35 -0.71
N TYR A 3 -2.92 18.42 -0.75
CA TYR A 3 -3.05 17.42 -1.81
C TYR A 3 -3.13 18.09 -3.20
N ASP A 4 -2.21 17.72 -4.10
CA ASP A 4 -2.18 18.17 -5.49
C ASP A 4 -2.58 17.02 -6.43
N GLN A 5 -3.83 17.04 -6.87
CA GLN A 5 -4.37 16.04 -7.79
C GLN A 5 -3.64 16.01 -9.14
N LYS A 6 -3.11 17.14 -9.62
CA LYS A 6 -2.44 17.20 -10.92
C LYS A 6 -1.14 16.41 -10.87
N LYS A 7 -0.37 16.56 -9.79
CA LYS A 7 0.89 15.86 -9.55
C LYS A 7 0.74 14.34 -9.62
N ILE A 8 -0.23 13.77 -8.89
CA ILE A 8 -0.47 12.32 -8.90
C ILE A 8 -0.95 11.82 -10.27
N VAL A 9 -1.82 12.56 -10.97
CA VAL A 9 -2.28 12.19 -12.31
C VAL A 9 -1.13 12.21 -13.33
N GLU A 10 -0.23 13.19 -13.25
CA GLU A 10 0.97 13.22 -14.10
C GLU A 10 1.90 12.05 -13.83
N ALA A 11 2.13 11.69 -12.55
CA ALA A 11 2.94 10.55 -12.18
C ALA A 11 2.31 9.22 -12.66
N LEU A 12 0.99 9.04 -12.49
CA LEU A 12 0.27 7.86 -13.00
C LEU A 12 0.39 7.74 -14.52
N ARG A 13 0.23 8.84 -15.26
CA ARG A 13 0.40 8.84 -16.73
C ARG A 13 1.84 8.54 -17.15
N ALA A 14 2.84 9.03 -16.41
CA ALA A 14 4.24 8.71 -16.66
C ALA A 14 4.51 7.22 -16.42
N PHE A 15 4.00 6.69 -15.31
CA PHE A 15 4.09 5.28 -14.95
C PHE A 15 3.43 4.36 -15.99
N GLU A 16 2.24 4.73 -16.49
CA GLU A 16 1.51 4.05 -17.57
C GLU A 16 2.32 4.02 -18.88
N ARG A 17 3.08 5.08 -19.19
CA ARG A 17 4.00 5.11 -20.34
C ARG A 17 5.30 4.32 -20.11
N GLY A 18 5.45 3.72 -18.93
CA GLY A 18 6.63 2.96 -18.54
C GLY A 18 7.80 3.81 -18.05
N GLU A 19 7.57 5.05 -17.61
CA GLU A 19 8.59 5.86 -16.96
C GLU A 19 8.79 5.40 -15.50
N ILE A 20 10.01 5.58 -14.98
CA ILE A 20 10.30 5.38 -13.56
C ILE A 20 9.73 6.57 -12.79
N VAL A 21 9.09 6.31 -11.65
CA VAL A 21 8.61 7.34 -10.72
C VAL A 21 9.30 7.20 -9.38
N VAL A 22 9.47 8.31 -8.67
CA VAL A 22 10.00 8.33 -7.31
C VAL A 22 8.81 8.37 -6.34
N VAL A 23 8.78 7.44 -5.39
CA VAL A 23 7.75 7.43 -4.33
C VAL A 23 8.42 7.57 -2.98
N MET A 24 8.01 8.60 -2.24
CA MET A 24 8.41 8.79 -0.85
C MET A 24 7.35 8.24 0.09
N ASP A 25 7.77 7.61 1.18
CA ASP A 25 6.85 7.32 2.28
C ASP A 25 6.77 8.50 3.27
N ASP A 26 5.94 8.36 4.30
CA ASP A 26 5.66 9.44 5.24
C ASP A 26 6.84 9.72 6.20
N ASP A 27 6.96 10.97 6.64
CA ASP A 27 8.01 11.43 7.58
C ASP A 27 8.08 10.62 8.89
N GLY A 28 6.99 9.96 9.28
CA GLY A 28 6.88 9.12 10.48
C GLY A 28 7.19 7.64 10.27
N ARG A 29 7.52 7.21 9.05
CA ARG A 29 7.91 5.83 8.72
C ARG A 29 9.42 5.78 8.46
N GLU A 30 9.84 5.80 7.20
CA GLU A 30 11.26 5.81 6.84
C GLU A 30 11.68 7.20 6.34
N ASN A 31 10.81 8.00 5.72
CA ASN A 31 11.18 9.23 5.02
C ASN A 31 12.22 8.96 3.91
N GLU A 32 12.07 7.81 3.25
CA GLU A 32 12.95 7.30 2.21
C GLU A 32 12.24 7.33 0.85
N GLY A 33 13.02 7.34 -0.22
CA GLY A 33 12.52 7.36 -1.59
C GLY A 33 12.86 6.10 -2.35
N ASP A 34 11.88 5.49 -3.00
CA ASP A 34 12.07 4.36 -3.91
C ASP A 34 11.94 4.78 -5.36
N LEU A 35 12.77 4.18 -6.22
CA LEU A 35 12.51 4.14 -7.65
C LEU A 35 11.50 3.04 -7.94
N ILE A 36 10.36 3.40 -8.53
CA ILE A 36 9.27 2.47 -8.82
C ILE A 36 8.98 2.46 -10.33
N ILE A 37 8.85 1.26 -10.90
CA ILE A 37 8.38 1.05 -12.28
C ILE A 37 7.50 -0.21 -12.36
N ALA A 38 6.52 -0.25 -13.27
CA ALA A 38 5.81 -1.48 -13.57
C ALA A 38 6.77 -2.51 -14.20
N ALA A 39 6.76 -3.75 -13.69
CA ALA A 39 7.70 -4.77 -14.14
C ALA A 39 7.62 -5.06 -15.65
N VAL A 40 6.42 -4.96 -16.24
CA VAL A 40 6.20 -5.09 -17.70
C VAL A 40 6.89 -4.03 -18.55
N HIS A 41 7.20 -2.87 -17.97
CA HIS A 41 7.88 -1.75 -18.64
C HIS A 41 9.37 -1.66 -18.31
N CYS A 42 9.87 -2.54 -17.45
CA CYS A 42 11.29 -2.62 -17.15
C CYS A 42 12.08 -3.05 -18.40
N THR A 43 13.19 -2.36 -18.65
CA THR A 43 14.18 -2.66 -19.69
C THR A 43 15.56 -2.76 -19.05
N PRO A 44 16.56 -3.38 -19.71
CA PRO A 44 17.90 -3.48 -19.15
C PRO A 44 18.51 -2.13 -18.79
N GLU A 45 18.24 -1.08 -19.58
CA GLU A 45 18.72 0.28 -19.31
C GLU A 45 18.07 0.86 -18.05
N LYS A 46 16.78 0.63 -17.86
CA LYS A 46 16.04 1.07 -16.66
C LYS A 46 16.47 0.28 -15.42
N MET A 47 16.69 -1.02 -15.55
CA MET A 47 17.24 -1.85 -14.47
C MET A 47 18.65 -1.41 -14.09
N ALA A 48 19.51 -1.11 -15.08
CA ALA A 48 20.83 -0.56 -14.82
C ALA A 48 20.75 0.82 -14.15
N PHE A 49 19.80 1.67 -14.54
CA PHE A 49 19.54 2.95 -13.87
C PHE A 49 19.10 2.74 -12.42
N ILE A 50 18.19 1.80 -12.15
CA ILE A 50 17.75 1.46 -10.80
C ILE A 50 18.98 1.03 -9.98
N VAL A 51 19.69 -0.02 -10.41
CA VAL A 51 20.85 -0.57 -9.68
C VAL A 51 21.94 0.47 -9.44
N ARG A 52 22.18 1.38 -10.40
CA ARG A 52 23.20 2.42 -10.26
C ARG A 52 22.90 3.45 -9.16
N ASN A 53 21.64 3.73 -8.90
CA ASN A 53 21.23 4.84 -8.03
C ASN A 53 20.54 4.37 -6.73
N THR A 54 20.55 3.07 -6.45
CA THR A 54 19.83 2.45 -5.33
C THR A 54 20.73 1.48 -4.58
N SER A 55 20.21 0.90 -3.49
CA SER A 55 20.89 -0.12 -2.68
C SER A 55 21.32 -1.35 -3.49
N GLY A 56 20.72 -1.58 -4.67
CA GLY A 56 20.92 -2.77 -5.49
C GLY A 56 20.10 -3.99 -5.03
N ILE A 57 19.36 -3.85 -3.93
CA ILE A 57 18.32 -4.79 -3.50
C ILE A 57 17.06 -4.50 -4.31
N VAL A 58 16.95 -5.20 -5.45
CA VAL A 58 15.82 -5.03 -6.36
C VAL A 58 14.68 -5.94 -5.94
N CYS A 59 13.59 -5.31 -5.52
CA CYS A 59 12.40 -5.99 -5.07
C CYS A 59 11.29 -5.95 -6.12
N THR A 60 10.40 -6.95 -6.10
CA THR A 60 9.23 -7.02 -6.99
C THR A 60 7.93 -7.16 -6.19
N PRO A 61 7.29 -6.04 -5.81
CA PRO A 61 6.00 -6.06 -5.15
C PRO A 61 4.90 -6.67 -6.02
N MET A 62 4.09 -7.55 -5.44
CA MET A 62 2.98 -8.20 -6.13
C MET A 62 1.85 -8.59 -5.16
N PRO A 63 0.61 -8.82 -5.66
CA PRO A 63 -0.46 -9.41 -4.88
C PRO A 63 -0.12 -10.80 -4.38
N ARG A 64 -0.76 -11.19 -3.27
CA ARG A 64 -0.70 -12.56 -2.72
C ARG A 64 -1.02 -13.64 -3.75
N GLU A 65 -1.99 -13.41 -4.63
CA GLU A 65 -2.39 -14.39 -5.66
C GLU A 65 -1.30 -14.63 -6.70
N GLU A 66 -0.52 -13.60 -7.07
CA GLU A 66 0.64 -13.76 -7.97
C GLU A 66 1.74 -14.58 -7.29
N ALA A 67 2.04 -14.27 -6.03
CA ALA A 67 3.00 -15.04 -5.25
C ALA A 67 2.57 -16.51 -5.11
N LYS A 68 1.29 -16.76 -4.86
CA LYS A 68 0.72 -18.11 -4.78
C LYS A 68 0.81 -18.87 -6.11
N ARG A 69 0.43 -18.21 -7.22
CA ARG A 69 0.50 -18.75 -8.58
C ARG A 69 1.93 -19.18 -8.95
N LEU A 70 2.92 -18.39 -8.52
CA LEU A 70 4.34 -18.63 -8.77
C LEU A 70 5.03 -19.46 -7.68
N ASN A 71 4.29 -19.96 -6.68
CA ASN A 71 4.82 -20.72 -5.55
C ASN A 71 6.00 -20.01 -4.86
N LEU A 72 5.77 -18.74 -4.47
CA LEU A 72 6.72 -17.90 -3.75
C LEU A 72 6.38 -17.91 -2.26
N SER A 73 6.97 -18.87 -1.54
CA SER A 73 6.84 -18.97 -0.09
C SER A 73 7.55 -17.81 0.63
N PRO A 74 7.11 -17.44 1.85
CA PRO A 74 7.85 -16.53 2.71
C PRO A 74 9.33 -16.93 2.85
N MET A 75 10.23 -15.94 2.89
CA MET A 75 11.67 -16.18 3.00
C MET A 75 12.05 -16.86 4.33
N VAL A 76 11.35 -16.48 5.40
CA VAL A 76 11.54 -16.98 6.76
C VAL A 76 10.19 -17.38 7.36
N ALA A 77 10.20 -18.30 8.32
CA ALA A 77 8.99 -18.74 9.00
C ALA A 77 8.40 -17.66 9.91
N ASP A 78 9.25 -17.04 10.73
CA ASP A 78 8.89 -15.96 11.64
C ASP A 78 9.57 -14.65 11.17
N ASN A 79 8.78 -13.63 10.86
CA ASN A 79 9.26 -12.32 10.43
C ASN A 79 9.25 -11.35 11.61
N ASP A 80 10.43 -11.12 12.19
CA ASP A 80 10.68 -10.21 13.31
C ASP A 80 11.14 -8.81 12.87
N SER A 81 11.11 -8.51 11.56
CA SER A 81 11.49 -7.18 11.05
C SER A 81 10.53 -6.09 11.55
N ALA A 82 11.10 -4.91 11.82
CA ALA A 82 10.36 -3.77 12.39
C ALA A 82 9.13 -3.35 11.56
N HIS A 83 9.18 -3.53 10.24
CA HIS A 83 8.11 -3.16 9.32
C HIS A 83 7.34 -4.37 8.74
N THR A 84 7.66 -5.58 9.23
CA THR A 84 7.09 -6.86 8.83
C THR A 84 6.98 -6.99 7.31
N THR A 85 8.03 -6.54 6.60
CA THR A 85 8.06 -6.53 5.14
C THR A 85 8.03 -7.96 4.64
N ALA A 86 7.03 -8.30 3.82
CA ALA A 86 6.71 -9.67 3.45
C ALA A 86 7.59 -10.18 2.30
N PHE A 87 8.88 -10.37 2.58
CA PHE A 87 9.81 -11.01 1.66
C PHE A 87 9.44 -12.47 1.40
N THR A 88 9.54 -12.86 0.15
CA THR A 88 9.50 -14.26 -0.29
C THR A 88 10.91 -14.75 -0.62
N VAL A 89 11.04 -16.05 -0.85
CA VAL A 89 12.27 -16.64 -1.40
C VAL A 89 12.72 -15.90 -2.66
N SER A 90 14.02 -15.59 -2.76
CA SER A 90 14.55 -14.91 -3.94
C SER A 90 14.51 -15.82 -5.17
N VAL A 91 14.40 -15.21 -6.34
CA VAL A 91 14.22 -15.93 -7.61
C VAL A 91 15.02 -15.32 -8.74
N ASP A 92 15.36 -16.17 -9.71
CA ASP A 92 15.75 -15.79 -11.07
C ASP A 92 14.90 -16.55 -12.08
N PHE A 93 14.67 -15.94 -13.23
CA PHE A 93 14.07 -16.65 -14.35
C PHE A 93 15.06 -17.65 -14.93
N LYS A 94 14.58 -18.85 -15.23
CA LYS A 94 15.40 -19.98 -15.64
C LYS A 94 15.91 -19.88 -17.09
N HIS A 95 15.15 -19.21 -17.95
CA HIS A 95 15.37 -19.27 -19.40
C HIS A 95 16.01 -17.99 -19.91
N GLY A 96 17.10 -18.11 -20.67
CA GLY A 96 17.77 -16.97 -21.29
C GLY A 96 18.55 -16.07 -20.32
N THR A 97 18.72 -16.49 -19.07
CA THR A 97 19.59 -15.86 -18.08
C THR A 97 20.92 -16.61 -17.98
N THR A 98 21.93 -15.97 -17.37
CA THR A 98 23.24 -16.57 -17.11
C THR A 98 23.45 -16.83 -15.63
N THR A 99 24.05 -15.89 -14.91
CA THR A 99 24.24 -15.94 -13.46
C THR A 99 23.08 -15.29 -12.72
N GLY A 100 22.22 -14.53 -13.40
CA GLY A 100 21.05 -13.86 -12.78
C GLY A 100 21.30 -12.42 -12.35
N ILE A 101 22.56 -11.99 -12.23
CA ILE A 101 22.90 -10.70 -11.58
C ILE A 101 22.88 -9.49 -12.53
N SER A 102 23.04 -9.70 -13.84
CA SER A 102 23.14 -8.60 -14.81
C SER A 102 21.82 -7.83 -14.91
N ALA A 103 21.89 -6.60 -15.44
CA ALA A 103 20.68 -5.82 -15.68
C ALA A 103 19.73 -6.52 -16.66
N ASP A 104 20.27 -7.20 -17.68
CA ASP A 104 19.49 -8.02 -18.61
C ASP A 104 18.82 -9.21 -17.92
N ASP A 105 19.57 -9.98 -17.12
CA ASP A 105 19.05 -11.17 -16.43
C ASP A 105 17.97 -10.77 -15.41
N ARG A 106 18.22 -9.72 -14.61
CA ARG A 106 17.25 -9.16 -13.67
C ARG A 106 16.01 -8.62 -14.38
N THR A 107 16.16 -7.97 -15.53
CA THR A 107 15.03 -7.51 -16.35
C THR A 107 14.17 -8.67 -16.83
N LEU A 108 14.79 -9.74 -17.33
CA LEU A 108 14.08 -10.95 -17.73
C LEU A 108 13.29 -11.55 -16.56
N THR A 109 13.91 -11.59 -15.37
CA THR A 109 13.24 -12.07 -14.16
C THR A 109 12.01 -11.25 -13.80
N VAL A 110 12.14 -9.93 -13.64
CA VAL A 110 11.01 -9.09 -13.22
C VAL A 110 9.87 -9.07 -14.25
N ARG A 111 10.20 -9.02 -15.55
CA ARG A 111 9.17 -9.04 -16.62
C ARG A 111 8.38 -10.35 -16.63
N ASN A 112 9.05 -11.48 -16.38
CA ASN A 112 8.38 -12.78 -16.36
C ASN A 112 7.60 -13.03 -15.07
N LEU A 113 7.95 -12.39 -13.94
CA LEU A 113 7.10 -12.39 -12.75
C LEU A 113 5.73 -11.75 -13.04
N ALA A 114 5.69 -10.75 -13.93
CA ALA A 114 4.46 -10.10 -14.39
C ALA A 114 3.75 -10.82 -15.56
N ASN A 115 4.32 -11.91 -16.09
CA ASN A 115 3.81 -12.59 -17.27
C ASN A 115 2.85 -13.72 -16.86
N GLY A 116 1.57 -13.58 -17.23
CA GLY A 116 0.52 -14.57 -16.90
C GLY A 116 0.71 -15.95 -17.56
N ASN A 117 1.57 -16.06 -18.58
CA ASN A 117 1.87 -17.34 -19.23
C ASN A 117 3.03 -18.11 -18.59
N VAL A 118 3.71 -17.53 -17.60
CA VAL A 118 4.88 -18.13 -16.94
C VAL A 118 4.48 -18.81 -15.64
N GLY A 119 4.98 -20.01 -15.38
CA GLY A 119 4.66 -20.78 -14.18
C GLY A 119 5.76 -20.78 -13.11
N ALA A 120 5.45 -21.33 -11.94
CA ALA A 120 6.39 -21.48 -10.82
C ALA A 120 7.69 -22.24 -11.18
N SER A 121 7.61 -23.19 -12.12
CA SER A 121 8.72 -24.04 -12.60
C SER A 121 9.69 -23.31 -13.53
N ASP A 122 9.33 -22.13 -14.02
CA ASP A 122 10.18 -21.31 -14.87
C ASP A 122 11.12 -20.41 -14.05
N PHE A 123 11.05 -20.48 -12.72
CA PHE A 123 11.94 -19.76 -11.80
C PHE A 123 12.80 -20.71 -10.99
N VAL A 124 14.07 -20.36 -10.83
CA VAL A 124 15.00 -21.01 -9.90
C VAL A 124 15.04 -20.26 -8.58
N ARG A 125 15.39 -20.98 -7.50
CA ARG A 125 15.49 -20.47 -6.12
C ARG A 125 16.77 -21.05 -5.50
N PRO A 126 17.64 -20.25 -4.85
CA PRO A 126 17.58 -18.79 -4.76
C PRO A 126 17.88 -18.10 -6.10
N GLY A 127 17.69 -16.78 -6.16
CA GLY A 127 18.14 -15.91 -7.24
C GLY A 127 18.38 -14.48 -6.77
N HIS A 128 18.34 -13.50 -7.69
CA HIS A 128 18.82 -12.13 -7.45
C HIS A 128 17.73 -11.06 -7.46
N ILE A 129 16.47 -11.46 -7.64
CA ILE A 129 15.27 -10.64 -7.44
C ILE A 129 14.55 -11.09 -6.18
N PHE A 130 14.04 -10.12 -5.41
CA PHE A 130 13.36 -10.34 -4.13
C PHE A 130 11.86 -10.01 -4.23
N PRO A 131 10.98 -10.98 -4.49
CA PRO A 131 9.55 -10.70 -4.56
C PRO A 131 8.99 -10.35 -3.19
N LEU A 132 8.11 -9.35 -3.16
CA LEU A 132 7.45 -8.84 -1.97
C LEU A 132 5.93 -9.00 -2.09
N ILE A 133 5.27 -9.46 -1.04
CA ILE A 133 3.81 -9.59 -1.04
C ILE A 133 3.19 -8.30 -0.47
N ALA A 134 2.46 -7.57 -1.31
CA ALA A 134 1.68 -6.43 -0.87
C ALA A 134 0.45 -6.89 -0.08
N ARG A 135 0.07 -6.13 0.96
CA ARG A 135 -1.19 -6.34 1.66
C ARG A 135 -2.38 -6.09 0.74
N GLU A 136 -3.43 -6.86 0.94
CA GLU A 136 -4.70 -6.60 0.29
C GLU A 136 -5.24 -5.23 0.76
N GLY A 137 -5.92 -4.50 -0.12
CA GLY A 137 -6.29 -3.10 0.09
C GLY A 137 -5.17 -2.07 -0.21
N GLY A 138 -3.92 -2.50 -0.38
CA GLY A 138 -2.82 -1.63 -0.83
C GLY A 138 -2.46 -0.53 0.19
N VAL A 139 -2.14 0.68 -0.29
CA VAL A 139 -1.62 1.76 0.57
C VAL A 139 -2.59 2.22 1.65
N LEU A 140 -3.87 1.88 1.49
CA LEU A 140 -4.93 2.16 2.46
C LEU A 140 -4.84 1.26 3.71
N MET A 141 -4.25 0.07 3.57
CA MET A 141 -4.06 -0.89 4.65
C MET A 141 -2.65 -0.87 5.22
N ARG A 142 -1.65 -0.53 4.40
CA ARG A 142 -0.27 -0.34 4.82
C ARG A 142 0.39 0.70 3.92
N SER A 143 0.81 1.82 4.51
CA SER A 143 1.45 2.94 3.82
C SER A 143 2.92 2.69 3.45
N GLY A 144 3.20 1.59 2.75
CA GLY A 144 4.56 1.23 2.31
C GLY A 144 4.77 1.28 0.80
N HIS A 145 6.03 1.32 0.37
CA HIS A 145 6.40 1.30 -1.06
C HIS A 145 5.99 0.01 -1.78
N THR A 146 5.96 -1.10 -1.06
CA THR A 146 5.45 -2.39 -1.57
C THR A 146 4.00 -2.24 -2.07
N GLU A 147 3.13 -1.72 -1.22
CA GLU A 147 1.73 -1.48 -1.58
C GLU A 147 1.60 -0.40 -2.65
N ALA A 148 2.38 0.68 -2.56
CA ALA A 148 2.34 1.77 -3.55
C ALA A 148 2.68 1.29 -4.96
N ALA A 149 3.68 0.41 -5.12
CA ALA A 149 4.06 -0.13 -6.41
C ALA A 149 2.93 -0.95 -7.06
N VAL A 150 2.26 -1.80 -6.28
CA VAL A 150 1.11 -2.59 -6.75
C VAL A 150 -0.08 -1.70 -7.10
N ASP A 151 -0.37 -0.70 -6.27
CA ASP A 151 -1.47 0.24 -6.50
C ASP A 151 -1.24 1.13 -7.72
N LEU A 152 -0.01 1.61 -7.95
CA LEU A 152 0.34 2.33 -9.17
C LEU A 152 0.10 1.48 -10.42
N CYS A 153 0.47 0.20 -10.39
CA CYS A 153 0.19 -0.73 -11.50
C CYS A 153 -1.31 -0.88 -11.74
N LYS A 154 -2.11 -1.09 -10.68
CA LYS A 154 -3.57 -1.24 -10.79
C LYS A 154 -4.24 0.04 -11.33
N LEU A 155 -3.87 1.20 -10.80
CA LEU A 155 -4.41 2.49 -11.23
C LEU A 155 -4.04 2.84 -12.67
N ALA A 156 -2.89 2.36 -13.16
CA ALA A 156 -2.46 2.49 -14.55
C ALA A 156 -3.01 1.38 -15.47
N GLY A 157 -3.81 0.43 -14.97
CA GLY A 157 -4.35 -0.68 -15.77
C GLY A 157 -3.29 -1.68 -16.24
N LEU A 158 -2.16 -1.78 -15.53
CA LEU A 158 -1.05 -2.68 -15.84
C LEU A 158 -1.08 -3.94 -14.96
N PRO A 159 -0.40 -5.03 -15.36
CA PRO A 159 -0.22 -6.18 -14.47
C PRO A 159 0.34 -5.74 -13.11
N PRO A 160 -0.21 -6.24 -11.99
CA PRO A 160 0.01 -5.67 -10.66
C PRO A 160 1.36 -6.08 -10.05
N VAL A 161 2.44 -6.10 -10.84
CA VAL A 161 3.79 -6.42 -10.39
C VAL A 161 4.68 -5.21 -10.64
N GLY A 162 5.17 -4.60 -9.57
CA GLY A 162 6.11 -3.48 -9.62
C GLY A 162 7.56 -3.94 -9.48
N VAL A 163 8.49 -3.04 -9.75
CA VAL A 163 9.91 -3.14 -9.39
C VAL A 163 10.23 -1.94 -8.53
N ILE A 164 10.81 -2.18 -7.36
CA ILE A 164 11.24 -1.13 -6.43
C ILE A 164 12.68 -1.34 -5.97
N SER A 165 13.37 -0.24 -5.65
CA SER A 165 14.63 -0.25 -4.91
C SER A 165 14.90 1.12 -4.29
N GLU A 166 15.42 1.11 -3.07
CA GLU A 166 15.60 2.28 -2.21
C GLU A 166 16.77 3.15 -2.68
N LEU A 167 16.57 4.47 -2.77
CA LEU A 167 17.60 5.43 -3.16
C LEU A 167 18.69 5.57 -2.09
N VAL A 168 19.95 5.52 -2.51
CA VAL A 168 21.12 5.67 -1.63
C VAL A 168 22.10 6.69 -2.17
N ASN A 169 22.77 7.42 -1.27
CA ASN A 169 23.88 8.31 -1.58
C ASN A 169 25.13 7.49 -1.96
N ASP A 170 26.07 8.12 -2.66
CA ASP A 170 27.33 7.49 -3.08
C ASP A 170 28.21 7.02 -1.89
N ASP A 171 27.98 7.58 -0.69
CA ASP A 171 28.64 7.17 0.55
C ASP A 171 27.96 5.99 1.25
N GLY A 172 26.87 5.46 0.67
CA GLY A 172 26.09 4.33 1.18
C GLY A 172 25.00 4.73 2.20
N THR A 173 24.88 6.00 2.57
CA THR A 173 23.76 6.46 3.40
C THR A 173 22.46 6.52 2.60
N VAL A 174 21.31 6.37 3.27
CA VAL A 174 20.01 6.43 2.58
C VAL A 174 19.66 7.86 2.20
N MET A 175 19.14 8.08 0.99
CA MET A 175 18.60 9.37 0.58
C MET A 175 17.27 9.67 1.27
N ARG A 176 17.16 10.83 1.92
CA ARG A 176 15.93 11.25 2.62
C ARG A 176 15.45 12.63 2.19
N GLY A 177 14.14 12.85 2.27
CA GLY A 177 13.54 14.18 2.18
C GLY A 177 14.06 15.02 0.98
N PRO A 178 14.74 16.15 1.23
CA PRO A 178 15.26 17.02 0.16
C PRO A 178 16.25 16.35 -0.81
N GLN A 179 17.01 15.33 -0.38
CA GLN A 179 17.95 14.62 -1.26
C GLN A 179 17.20 13.85 -2.35
N VAL A 180 16.10 13.17 -1.97
CA VAL A 180 15.23 12.45 -2.89
C VAL A 180 14.59 13.41 -3.90
N GLN A 181 14.15 14.58 -3.42
CA GLN A 181 13.59 15.62 -4.30
C GLN A 181 14.63 16.13 -5.31
N ALA A 182 15.83 16.47 -4.85
CA ALA A 182 16.92 16.92 -5.72
C ALA A 182 17.32 15.84 -6.75
N PHE A 183 17.30 14.56 -6.35
CA PHE A 183 17.54 13.44 -7.26
C PHE A 183 16.46 13.34 -8.35
N ALA A 184 15.18 13.42 -7.97
CA ALA A 184 14.06 13.36 -8.90
C ALA A 184 14.12 14.50 -9.93
N GLU A 185 14.38 15.73 -9.46
CA GLU A 185 14.53 16.91 -10.31
C GLU A 185 15.72 16.78 -11.28
N LYS A 186 16.89 16.37 -10.78
CA LYS A 186 18.11 16.16 -11.59
C LYS A 186 17.90 15.15 -12.72
N ASN A 187 17.13 14.09 -12.47
CA ASN A 187 16.89 13.02 -13.43
C ASN A 187 15.57 13.18 -14.22
N GLY A 188 14.83 14.28 -14.00
CA GLY A 188 13.56 14.53 -14.68
C GLY A 188 12.44 13.53 -14.34
N LEU A 189 12.49 12.91 -13.16
CA LEU A 189 11.53 11.89 -12.73
C LEU A 189 10.32 12.54 -12.04
N LYS A 190 9.13 11.98 -12.25
CA LYS A 190 7.95 12.36 -11.48
C LYS A 190 8.04 11.79 -10.08
N GLN A 191 7.79 12.63 -9.08
CA GLN A 191 7.84 12.27 -7.67
C GLN A 191 6.46 12.42 -7.03
N ILE A 192 6.06 11.47 -6.19
CA ILE A 192 4.84 11.50 -5.36
C ILE A 192 5.14 10.97 -3.96
N SER A 193 4.23 11.15 -3.02
CA SER A 193 4.27 10.44 -1.73
C SER A 193 3.22 9.33 -1.64
N VAL A 194 3.41 8.40 -0.71
CA VAL A 194 2.38 7.42 -0.33
C VAL A 194 1.10 8.13 0.15
N ALA A 195 1.23 9.23 0.90
CA ALA A 195 0.08 10.07 1.28
C ALA A 195 -0.66 10.67 0.08
N ASP A 196 0.05 11.11 -0.97
CA ASP A 196 -0.56 11.58 -2.22
C ASP A 196 -1.41 10.47 -2.86
N LEU A 197 -0.91 9.23 -2.85
CA LEU A 197 -1.59 8.06 -3.41
C LEU A 197 -2.80 7.63 -2.57
N ILE A 198 -2.69 7.64 -1.23
CA ILE A 198 -3.80 7.39 -0.31
C ILE A 198 -4.93 8.39 -0.56
N ALA A 199 -4.60 9.70 -0.59
CA ALA A 199 -5.57 10.76 -0.82
C ALA A 199 -6.22 10.66 -2.20
N TYR A 200 -5.47 10.25 -3.23
CA TYR A 200 -6.02 10.01 -4.57
C TYR A 200 -7.02 8.86 -4.58
N ARG A 201 -6.66 7.72 -4.00
CA ARG A 201 -7.53 6.53 -3.94
C ARG A 201 -8.81 6.81 -3.14
N GLN A 202 -8.69 7.42 -1.96
CA GLN A 202 -9.86 7.78 -1.12
C GLN A 202 -10.86 8.71 -1.82
N ARG A 203 -10.41 9.57 -2.75
CA ARG A 203 -11.29 10.47 -3.51
C ARG A 203 -11.92 9.82 -4.75
N LYS A 204 -11.31 8.74 -5.25
CA LYS A 204 -11.71 8.08 -6.50
C LYS A 204 -12.49 6.80 -6.27
N GLU A 205 -12.20 6.11 -5.19
CA GLU A 205 -12.72 4.79 -4.88
C GLU A 205 -13.73 4.87 -3.73
N THR A 206 -14.85 4.17 -3.86
CA THR A 206 -15.71 3.86 -2.71
C THR A 206 -15.19 2.56 -2.11
N LEU A 207 -14.57 2.66 -0.94
CA LEU A 207 -13.80 1.57 -0.33
C LEU A 207 -14.63 0.70 0.63
N VAL A 208 -15.85 1.12 0.92
CA VAL A 208 -16.76 0.47 1.86
C VAL A 208 -18.12 0.31 1.20
N GLU A 209 -18.76 -0.82 1.45
CA GLU A 209 -20.14 -1.07 1.04
C GLU A 209 -21.04 -1.16 2.28
N ARG A 210 -22.14 -0.40 2.29
CA ARG A 210 -23.12 -0.50 3.36
C ARG A 210 -24.02 -1.71 3.13
N VAL A 211 -23.91 -2.70 4.01
CA VAL A 211 -24.62 -3.99 3.89
C VAL A 211 -25.87 -4.09 4.75
N ALA A 212 -25.96 -3.31 5.83
CA ALA A 212 -27.15 -3.31 6.70
C ALA A 212 -27.39 -1.96 7.36
N CYS A 213 -28.63 -1.75 7.80
CA CYS A 213 -29.07 -0.61 8.58
C CYS A 213 -30.20 -1.04 9.53
N SER A 214 -30.09 -0.69 10.81
CA SER A 214 -31.16 -0.94 11.79
C SER A 214 -31.20 0.13 12.88
N ALA A 215 -32.34 0.23 13.57
CA ALA A 215 -32.46 1.02 14.78
C ALA A 215 -31.98 0.22 15.99
N ILE A 216 -31.28 0.87 16.91
CA ILE A 216 -30.83 0.27 18.17
C ILE A 216 -31.11 1.19 19.36
N ASP A 217 -31.29 0.59 20.54
CA ASP A 217 -31.32 1.30 21.81
C ASP A 217 -29.92 1.24 22.45
N THR A 218 -29.40 2.38 22.87
CA THR A 218 -28.06 2.52 23.46
C THR A 218 -28.14 3.23 24.82
N PRO A 219 -27.05 3.25 25.61
CA PRO A 219 -26.96 4.10 26.81
C PRO A 219 -27.22 5.59 26.55
N GLY A 220 -27.05 6.07 25.31
CA GLY A 220 -27.40 7.42 24.86
C GLY A 220 -28.80 7.57 24.26
N GLY A 221 -29.63 6.54 24.33
CA GLY A 221 -30.96 6.50 23.72
C GLY A 221 -30.96 5.89 22.32
N LYS A 222 -31.99 6.21 21.52
CA LYS A 222 -32.19 5.64 20.18
C LYS A 222 -31.12 6.12 19.19
N ALA A 223 -30.55 5.19 18.45
CA ALA A 223 -29.58 5.45 17.39
C ALA A 223 -29.90 4.63 16.13
N GLN A 224 -29.24 4.96 15.02
CA GLN A 224 -29.17 4.12 13.83
C GLN A 224 -27.80 3.45 13.79
N VAL A 225 -27.74 2.15 13.55
CA VAL A 225 -26.49 1.46 13.24
C VAL A 225 -26.45 1.16 11.75
N PHE A 226 -25.33 1.50 11.13
CA PHE A 226 -25.03 1.17 9.74
C PHE A 226 -23.84 0.22 9.71
N THR A 227 -24.00 -0.91 9.04
CA THR A 227 -22.94 -1.91 8.90
C THR A 227 -22.26 -1.78 7.55
N TYR A 228 -20.93 -1.75 7.56
CA TYR A 228 -20.08 -1.64 6.39
C TYR A 228 -19.17 -2.87 6.26
N THR A 229 -18.91 -3.27 5.02
CA THR A 229 -17.90 -4.28 4.67
C THR A 229 -16.86 -3.66 3.75
N LEU A 230 -15.66 -4.23 3.73
CA LEU A 230 -14.61 -3.92 2.76
C LEU A 230 -14.36 -5.15 1.88
N PRO A 231 -14.01 -5.00 0.60
CA PRO A 231 -13.74 -6.14 -0.28
C PRO A 231 -12.62 -7.08 0.19
N TRP A 232 -11.72 -6.58 1.05
CA TRP A 232 -10.52 -7.26 1.53
C TRP A 232 -10.51 -7.53 3.04
N ASP A 233 -11.61 -7.24 3.73
CA ASP A 233 -11.75 -7.51 5.17
C ASP A 233 -13.03 -8.31 5.40
N SER A 234 -12.90 -9.48 6.03
CA SER A 234 -14.06 -10.29 6.41
C SER A 234 -14.84 -9.69 7.57
N MET A 235 -14.27 -8.71 8.28
CA MET A 235 -14.90 -8.06 9.40
C MET A 235 -15.94 -7.04 8.94
N HIS A 236 -17.03 -6.95 9.71
CA HIS A 236 -18.01 -5.90 9.55
C HIS A 236 -17.68 -4.75 10.50
N HIS A 237 -17.64 -3.55 9.96
CA HIS A 237 -17.44 -2.30 10.69
C HIS A 237 -18.80 -1.65 10.93
N VAL A 238 -19.03 -1.04 12.09
CA VAL A 238 -20.32 -0.41 12.38
C VAL A 238 -20.19 1.08 12.67
N ALA A 239 -21.10 1.87 12.10
CA ALA A 239 -21.26 3.28 12.44
C ALA A 239 -22.58 3.46 13.21
N ILE A 240 -22.48 3.85 14.48
CA ILE A 240 -23.62 4.21 15.32
C ILE A 240 -23.83 5.72 15.21
N VAL A 241 -24.97 6.12 14.68
CA VAL A 241 -25.33 7.51 14.39
C VAL A 241 -26.47 7.95 15.31
N PHE A 242 -26.23 9.04 16.03
CA PHE A 242 -27.20 9.71 16.87
C PHE A 242 -27.79 10.91 16.12
N GLY A 243 -29.11 10.90 15.88
CA GLY A 243 -29.85 11.96 15.20
C GLY A 243 -29.51 12.13 13.72
N ASP A 244 -29.55 13.37 13.23
CA ASP A 244 -29.29 13.72 11.82
C ASP A 244 -27.96 14.47 11.68
N ILE A 245 -27.11 13.97 10.79
CA ILE A 245 -25.74 14.43 10.54
C ILE A 245 -25.52 14.84 9.08
N ARG A 246 -26.57 14.86 8.26
CA ARG A 246 -26.47 15.00 6.79
C ARG A 246 -25.98 16.37 6.33
N ASP A 247 -26.09 17.38 7.18
CA ASP A 247 -25.56 18.73 6.99
C ASP A 247 -24.04 18.81 7.19
N GLY A 248 -23.40 17.84 7.85
CA GLY A 248 -21.93 17.73 7.95
C GLY A 248 -21.24 18.71 8.92
N GLU A 249 -21.96 19.67 9.51
CA GLU A 249 -21.41 20.75 10.34
C GLU A 249 -21.13 20.31 11.79
N GLU A 250 -19.89 20.46 12.29
CA GLU A 250 -19.55 20.17 13.71
C GLU A 250 -20.05 18.80 14.23
N VAL A 251 -20.05 17.76 13.38
CA VAL A 251 -20.50 16.41 13.79
C VAL A 251 -19.47 15.82 14.77
N PRO A 252 -19.85 15.48 16.02
CA PRO A 252 -18.93 14.78 16.92
C PRO A 252 -18.62 13.38 16.38
N VAL A 253 -17.35 13.07 16.18
CA VAL A 253 -16.91 11.76 15.67
C VAL A 253 -16.00 11.06 16.67
N ARG A 254 -16.25 9.78 16.91
CA ARG A 254 -15.38 8.88 17.66
C ARG A 254 -15.00 7.70 16.77
N LEU A 255 -13.74 7.63 16.37
CA LEU A 255 -13.12 6.40 15.87
C LEU A 255 -12.69 5.59 17.09
N HIS A 256 -13.28 4.41 17.28
CA HIS A 256 -12.99 3.54 18.41
C HIS A 256 -12.43 2.22 17.92
N SER A 257 -11.18 1.92 18.29
CA SER A 257 -10.59 0.61 18.04
C SER A 257 -11.26 -0.44 18.93
N GLU A 258 -11.73 -1.53 18.33
CA GLU A 258 -12.30 -2.67 19.06
C GLU A 258 -11.35 -3.17 20.16
N ASP A 259 -11.89 -3.32 21.36
CA ASP A 259 -11.25 -4.05 22.45
C ASP A 259 -12.32 -4.83 23.22
N VAL A 260 -12.54 -6.09 22.84
CA VAL A 260 -13.54 -6.97 23.47
C VAL A 260 -13.34 -7.09 24.98
N VAL A 261 -12.09 -7.08 25.46
CA VAL A 261 -11.79 -7.24 26.89
C VAL A 261 -12.29 -6.03 27.67
N THR A 262 -12.12 -4.81 27.15
CA THR A 262 -12.59 -3.61 27.86
C THR A 262 -14.01 -3.20 27.53
N ASP A 263 -14.45 -3.35 26.28
CA ASP A 263 -15.76 -2.90 25.80
C ASP A 263 -16.90 -3.85 26.20
N VAL A 264 -16.65 -5.17 26.26
CA VAL A 264 -17.68 -6.18 26.57
C VAL A 264 -17.55 -6.71 27.99
N PHE A 265 -16.34 -7.10 28.40
CA PHE A 265 -16.10 -7.74 29.70
C PHE A 265 -15.49 -6.81 30.75
N GLY A 266 -15.08 -5.61 30.35
CA GLY A 266 -14.39 -4.67 31.20
C GLY A 266 -15.34 -3.94 32.14
N THR A 267 -14.78 -3.38 33.20
CA THR A 267 -15.50 -2.50 34.14
C THR A 267 -15.53 -1.04 33.67
N SER A 268 -14.91 -0.75 32.52
CA SER A 268 -14.77 0.61 31.98
C SER A 268 -15.81 0.88 30.91
N HIS A 269 -16.80 1.72 31.22
CA HIS A 269 -17.86 2.09 30.29
C HIS A 269 -17.57 3.42 29.58
N ARG A 270 -16.38 3.55 28.98
CA ARG A 270 -15.98 4.79 28.30
C ARG A 270 -16.92 5.15 27.14
N LEU A 271 -17.39 4.15 26.40
CA LEU A 271 -18.33 4.35 25.30
C LEU A 271 -19.70 4.85 25.79
N ASP A 272 -20.17 4.44 26.97
CA ASP A 272 -21.45 4.90 27.51
C ASP A 272 -21.49 6.42 27.71
N GLY A 273 -20.41 7.00 28.24
CA GLY A 273 -20.30 8.45 28.41
C GLY A 273 -20.33 9.20 27.08
N ILE A 274 -19.65 8.66 26.06
CA ILE A 274 -19.62 9.22 24.71
C ILE A 274 -21.01 9.12 24.06
N MET A 275 -21.65 7.95 24.13
CA MET A 275 -22.99 7.71 23.63
C MET A 275 -24.02 8.62 24.30
N LYS A 276 -23.97 8.78 25.63
CA LYS A 276 -24.84 9.72 26.38
C LYS A 276 -24.69 11.15 25.88
N SER A 277 -23.46 11.62 25.76
CA SER A 277 -23.17 12.98 25.26
C SER A 277 -23.68 13.19 23.82
N MET A 278 -23.45 12.24 22.91
CA MET A 278 -23.95 12.30 21.53
C MET A 278 -25.47 12.19 21.44
N GLY A 279 -26.07 11.35 22.30
CA GLY A 279 -27.51 11.16 22.41
C GLY A 279 -28.26 12.40 22.93
N GLU A 280 -27.73 13.06 23.96
CA GLU A 280 -28.26 14.33 24.49
C GLU A 280 -28.23 15.42 23.43
N ARG A 281 -27.15 15.50 22.64
CA ARG A 281 -27.00 16.43 21.51
C ARG A 281 -27.83 16.02 20.30
N ARG A 282 -28.34 14.78 20.26
CA ARG A 282 -28.94 14.13 19.09
C ARG A 282 -28.09 14.32 17.84
N ARG A 283 -26.77 14.21 18.01
CA ARG A 283 -25.78 14.44 16.95
C ARG A 283 -24.48 13.74 17.29
N GLY A 284 -24.04 12.86 16.42
CA GLY A 284 -22.71 12.27 16.49
C GLY A 284 -22.62 10.90 15.81
N VAL A 285 -21.39 10.47 15.59
CA VAL A 285 -21.05 9.19 14.98
C VAL A 285 -19.97 8.50 15.79
N ILE A 286 -20.22 7.23 16.13
CA ILE A 286 -19.19 6.33 16.63
C ILE A 286 -18.92 5.30 15.53
N VAL A 287 -17.68 5.21 15.07
CA VAL A 287 -17.22 4.14 14.20
C VAL A 287 -16.49 3.14 15.09
N TYR A 288 -16.92 1.88 15.02
CA TYR A 288 -16.39 0.75 15.77
C TYR A 288 -15.96 -0.34 14.81
#